data_AF-A0A960K7C5-F1
#
_entry.id   AF-A0A960K7C5-F1
#
_cell.length_a   1.000
_cell.length_b   1.000
_cell.length_c   1.000
_cell.angle_alpha   90.00
_cell.angle_beta   90.00
_cell.angle_gamma   90.00
#
_symmetry.space_group_name_H-M   'P 1'
#
loop_
_entity.id
_entity.type
_entity.pdbx_description
1 polymer ?
#
loop_
_entity_poly.entity_id
_entity_poly.type
_entity_poly.pdbx_seq_one_letter_code
_entity_poly.pdbx_strand_id
1 'polypeptide(L)' 'MPRSLPRALVAEARPKQWAKNVLVFAAPGAAGIELAHLGPALAAFGCFCLAASGTYYLNDAA' A
#
# COMPACT_ATOMS: atom_id res chain seq x y z
N MET A 1 -24.12 -10.09 -7.47
CA MET A 1 -23.99 -8.62 -7.58
C MET A 1 -22.63 -8.33 -8.22
N PRO A 2 -22.57 -7.84 -9.47
CA PRO A 2 -21.29 -7.41 -10.05
C PRO A 2 -20.68 -6.34 -9.14
N ARG A 3 -19.39 -6.47 -8.81
CA ARG A 3 -18.67 -5.46 -8.01
C ARG A 3 -18.54 -4.20 -8.87
N SER A 4 -18.76 -3.02 -8.27
CA SER A 4 -18.43 -1.77 -8.95
C SER A 4 -16.93 -1.76 -9.31
N LEU A 5 -16.57 -1.21 -10.47
CA LEU A 5 -15.19 -1.19 -10.97
C LEU A 5 -14.17 -0.72 -9.90
N PRO A 6 -14.44 0.35 -9.11
CA PRO A 6 -13.53 0.78 -8.05
C PRO A 6 -13.38 -0.26 -6.93
N ARG A 7 -14.46 -0.96 -6.59
CA ARG A 7 -14.46 -1.99 -5.54
C ARG A 7 -13.75 -3.27 -6.02
N ALA A 8 -13.79 -3.57 -7.33
CA ALA A 8 -13.02 -4.64 -7.93
C ALA A 8 -11.52 -4.33 -7.87
N LEU A 9 -11.12 -3.13 -8.30
CA LEU A 9 -9.72 -2.67 -8.23
C LEU A 9 -9.17 -2.71 -6.80
N VAL A 10 -9.91 -2.21 -5.81
CA VAL A 10 -9.47 -2.27 -4.40
C VAL A 10 -9.39 -3.73 -3.90
N ALA A 11 -10.26 -4.63 -4.36
CA ALA A 11 -10.17 -6.04 -3.99
C ALA A 11 -8.95 -6.74 -4.61
N GLU A 12 -8.61 -6.41 -5.86
CA GLU A 12 -7.44 -6.91 -6.59
C GLU A 12 -6.14 -6.41 -5.97
N ALA A 13 -6.14 -5.16 -5.48
CA ALA A 13 -5.02 -4.57 -4.77
C ALA A 13 -4.68 -5.30 -3.45
N ARG A 14 -5.52 -6.25 -3.02
CA ARG A 14 -5.34 -7.13 -1.85
C ARG A 14 -4.93 -6.35 -0.58
N PRO A 15 -5.73 -5.37 -0.12
CA PRO A 15 -5.40 -4.47 1.00
C PRO A 15 -5.09 -5.21 2.31
N LYS A 16 -5.57 -6.44 2.49
CA LYS A 16 -5.19 -7.31 3.62
C LYS A 16 -3.69 -7.60 3.68
N GLN A 17 -2.97 -7.53 2.56
CA GLN A 17 -1.54 -7.79 2.48
C GLN A 17 -0.68 -6.52 2.67
N TRP A 18 -1.28 -5.34 2.61
CA TRP A 18 -0.59 -4.06 2.85
C TRP A 18 -0.04 -3.94 4.28
N ALA A 19 -0.56 -4.72 5.22
CA ALA A 19 -0.02 -4.82 6.58
C ALA A 19 1.48 -5.15 6.60
N LYS A 20 1.98 -5.90 5.60
CA LYS A 20 3.42 -6.20 5.47
C LYS A 20 4.25 -4.96 5.16
N ASN A 21 3.67 -4.01 4.43
CA ASN A 21 4.33 -2.76 4.05
C ASN A 21 4.35 -1.73 5.19
N VAL A 22 3.61 -1.95 6.28
CA VAL A 22 3.62 -1.08 7.47
C VAL A 22 5.02 -1.03 8.10
N LEU A 23 5.86 -2.04 7.87
CA LEU A 23 7.27 -2.03 8.30
C LEU A 23 8.07 -0.86 7.73
N VAL A 24 7.62 -0.21 6.64
CA VAL A 24 8.25 1.02 6.13
C VAL A 24 8.24 2.15 7.17
N PHE A 25 7.28 2.12 8.10
CA PHE A 25 7.20 3.07 9.20
C PHE A 25 8.10 2.71 10.40
N ALA A 26 8.72 1.52 10.41
CA ALA A 26 9.57 1.12 11.52
C ALA A 26 10.81 2.02 11.65
N ALA A 27 11.47 2.37 10.54
CA ALA A 27 12.64 3.23 10.56
C ALA A 27 12.32 4.69 10.95
N PRO A 28 11.30 5.36 10.36
CA PRO A 28 10.87 6.68 10.82
C PRO A 28 10.36 6.66 12.27
N GLY A 29 9.61 5.62 12.67
CA GLY A 29 9.09 5.45 14.03
C GLY A 29 10.20 5.32 15.07
N ALA A 30 11.25 4.56 14.77
CA ALA A 30 12.42 4.42 15.63
C ALA A 30 13.27 5.70 15.72
N ALA A 31 13.29 6.51 14.65
CA ALA A 31 13.99 7.79 14.61
C ALA A 31 13.24 8.93 15.32
N GLY A 32 11.97 8.71 15.70
CA GLY A 32 11.07 9.77 16.17
C GLY A 32 10.51 10.55 14.99
N ILE A 33 9.27 10.25 14.59
CA ILE A 33 8.61 10.96 13.48
C ILE A 33 8.29 12.39 13.95
N GLU A 34 9.01 13.37 13.42
CA GLU A 34 8.52 14.74 13.39
C GLU A 34 7.31 14.82 12.44
N LEU A 35 6.29 15.61 12.79
CA LEU A 35 5.12 15.84 11.93
C LEU A 35 5.52 16.30 10.51
N ALA A 36 6.66 16.98 10.38
CA ALA A 36 7.23 17.40 9.11
C ALA A 36 7.60 16.24 8.16
N HIS A 37 7.79 15.02 8.69
CA HIS A 37 8.18 13.83 7.92
C HIS A 37 7.04 12.81 7.76
N LEU A 38 5.84 13.13 8.26
CA LEU A 38 4.67 12.27 8.12
C LEU A 38 4.24 12.12 6.65
N GLY A 39 4.30 13.22 5.87
CA GLY A 39 3.96 13.22 4.45
C GLY A 39 4.82 12.25 3.62
N PRO A 40 6.17 12.37 3.66
CA PRO A 40 7.08 11.43 3.00
C PRO A 40 6.88 9.97 3.45
N ALA A 41 6.67 9.74 4.74
CA ALA A 41 6.45 8.39 5.26
C ALA A 41 5.15 7.76 4.71
N LEU A 42 4.05 8.53 4.65
CA LEU A 42 2.79 8.10 4.07
C LEU A 42 2.91 7.86 2.56
N ALA A 43 3.65 8.71 1.85
CA ALA A 43 3.93 8.53 0.42
C ALA A 43 4.72 7.24 0.17
N ALA A 44 5.76 6.98 0.96
CA ALA A 44 6.55 5.75 0.87
C ALA A 44 5.68 4.51 1.09
N PHE A 45 4.81 4.52 2.10
CA PHE A 45 3.85 3.45 2.34
C PHE A 45 2.88 3.27 1.16
N GLY A 46 2.34 4.35 0.61
CA GLY A 46 1.48 4.32 -0.57
C GLY A 46 2.20 3.69 -1.77
N CYS A 47 3.43 4.09 -2.06
CA CYS A 47 4.24 3.52 -3.12
C CYS A 47 4.52 2.02 -2.92
N PHE A 48 4.85 1.59 -1.71
CA PHE A 48 5.05 0.17 -1.40
C PHE A 48 3.76 -0.64 -1.58
N CYS A 49 2.62 -0.11 -1.14
CA CYS A 49 1.31 -0.73 -1.36
C CYS A 49 0.99 -0.86 -2.85
N LEU A 50 1.20 0.19 -3.64
CA LEU A 50 0.93 0.17 -5.09
C LEU A 50 1.88 -0.78 -5.83
N ALA A 51 3.17 -0.79 -5.51
CA ALA A 51 4.14 -1.69 -6.12
C ALA A 51 3.80 -3.17 -5.82
N ALA A 52 3.44 -3.49 -4.57
CA ALA A 52 2.98 -4.82 -4.19
C ALA A 52 1.65 -5.19 -4.84
N SER A 53 0.70 -4.25 -4.97
CA SER A 53 -0.56 -4.49 -5.68
C SER A 53 -0.36 -4.71 -7.17
N GLY A 54 0.60 -4.01 -7.79
CA GLY A 54 0.91 -4.13 -9.22
C GLY A 54 1.30 -5.54 -9.64
N THR A 55 1.98 -6.30 -8.78
CA THR A 55 2.32 -7.70 -9.09
C THR A 55 1.08 -8.59 -9.15
N TYR A 56 0.06 -8.34 -8.31
CA TYR A 56 -1.22 -9.06 -8.38
C TYR A 56 -2.01 -8.67 -9.62
N TYR A 57 -2.04 -7.39 -9.98
CA TYR A 57 -2.68 -6.95 -11.22
C TYR A 57 -2.05 -7.59 -12.47
N LEU A 58 -0.72 -7.67 -12.53
CA LEU A 58 -0.04 -8.33 -13.63
C LEU A 58 -0.31 -9.83 -13.67
N ASN A 59 -0.41 -10.47 -12.50
CA ASN A 59 -0.64 -11.90 -12.38
C ASN A 59 -2.09 -12.31 -12.67
N ASP A 60 -3.06 -11.43 -12.41
CA ASP A 60 -4.48 -11.66 -12.71
C ASP A 60 -4.84 -11.19 -14.15
N ALA A 61 -3.98 -10.39 -14.80
CA ALA A 61 -4.12 -9.98 -16.20
C ALA A 61 -3.42 -10.89 -17.22
N ALA A 62 -2.54 -11.79 -16.76
CA ALA A 62 -1.83 -12.78 -17.56
C ALA A 62 -2.64 -14.09 -17.67
#